data_AF-A0A093VA30-F1
#
_entry.id   AF-A0A093VA30-F1
#
_cell.length_a   1.000
_cell.length_b   1.000
_cell.length_c   1.000
_cell.angle_alpha   90.00
_cell.angle_beta   90.00
_cell.angle_gamma   90.00
#
_symmetry.space_group_name_H-M   'P 1'
#
loop_
_entity.id
_entity.type
_entity.pdbx_description
1 polymer ?
#
loop_
_entity_poly.entity_id
_entity_poly.type
_entity_poly.pdbx_seq_one_letter_code
_entity_poly.pdbx_strand_id
1 'polypeptide(L)'
;FDLGSDITGYVPQIDHRLVTFTKEPQFISNHSSLESLRKAREHWKTLVPPGQGFVEVDDELVKGRAMPKRITWKQDGKEDKYMYGTAIVHSIHCLYSIMAEYDALALGLKSLPRDTLHMDHCFDYIRQSLMCAGDTSIAGEDFPGGSYQFEVVHVCRNWDQIYDWLDANRASDKWQFGEEELSWVPPD
;
A
#
# COMPACT_ATOMS: atom_id res chain seq x y z
N PHE A 1 11.31 6.52 20.28
CA PHE A 1 10.50 5.72 19.34
C PHE A 1 10.23 6.60 18.15
N ASP A 2 10.54 6.09 16.97
CA ASP A 2 10.26 6.77 15.71
C ASP A 2 8.92 6.23 15.15
N LEU A 3 7.98 7.11 14.82
CA LEU A 3 6.59 6.74 14.56
C LEU A 3 6.46 5.87 13.30
N GLY A 4 5.65 4.81 13.40
CA GLY A 4 5.47 3.86 12.30
C GLY A 4 6.71 3.03 11.95
N SER A 5 7.76 3.05 12.79
CA SER A 5 8.94 2.21 12.59
C SER A 5 8.66 0.76 12.97
N ASP A 6 9.38 -0.14 12.32
CA ASP A 6 9.45 -1.52 12.74
C ASP A 6 10.15 -1.66 14.11
N ILE A 7 9.39 -2.09 15.12
CA ILE A 7 9.92 -2.33 16.47
C ILE A 7 10.84 -3.56 16.54
N THR A 8 10.75 -4.46 15.55
CA THR A 8 11.68 -5.59 15.47
C THR A 8 13.06 -5.13 15.06
N GLY A 9 13.21 -3.94 14.45
CA GLY A 9 14.48 -3.36 14.01
C GLY A 9 15.11 -4.08 12.83
N TYR A 10 14.33 -4.89 12.09
CA TYR A 10 14.75 -5.52 10.85
C TYR A 10 14.76 -4.50 9.71
N VAL A 11 13.72 -3.66 9.65
CA VAL A 11 13.71 -2.51 8.73
C VAL A 11 14.75 -1.49 9.22
N PRO A 12 15.62 -0.96 8.35
CA PRO A 12 16.58 0.06 8.73
C PRO A 12 15.86 1.33 9.19
N GLN A 13 16.63 2.22 9.83
CA GLN A 13 16.13 3.57 10.10
C GLN A 13 15.88 4.26 8.76
N ILE A 14 14.64 4.72 8.57
CA ILE A 14 14.21 5.48 7.40
C ILE A 14 14.10 6.94 7.81
N ASP A 15 14.74 7.83 7.05
CA ASP A 15 14.74 9.26 7.30
C ASP A 15 13.34 9.89 7.10
N HIS A 16 13.17 11.10 7.61
CA HIS A 16 11.99 11.92 7.34
C HIS A 16 12.27 12.95 6.27
N ARG A 17 11.24 13.31 5.50
CA ARG A 17 11.25 14.42 4.55
C ARG A 17 10.00 15.27 4.71
N LEU A 18 10.16 16.57 4.49
CA LEU A 18 9.03 17.48 4.39
C LEU A 18 8.38 17.28 3.02
N VAL A 19 7.08 17.02 3.00
CA VAL A 19 6.32 16.83 1.76
C VAL A 19 5.14 17.79 1.79
N THR A 20 5.01 18.61 0.76
CA THR A 20 3.77 19.35 0.52
C THR A 20 2.83 18.45 -0.24
N PHE A 21 1.65 18.14 0.33
CA PHE A 21 0.66 17.37 -0.39
C PHE A 21 0.04 18.22 -1.50
N THR A 22 0.08 17.68 -2.72
CA THR A 22 -0.49 18.31 -3.92
C THR A 22 -1.48 17.38 -4.58
N LYS A 23 -2.32 17.91 -5.46
CA LYS A 23 -3.26 17.10 -6.24
C LYS A 23 -2.51 16.21 -7.24
N GLU A 24 -2.71 14.91 -7.15
CA GLU A 24 -2.13 13.91 -8.05
C GLU A 24 -3.22 13.14 -8.81
N PRO A 25 -3.88 13.78 -9.81
CA PRO A 25 -5.04 13.20 -10.49
C PRO A 25 -4.73 11.91 -11.25
N GLN A 26 -3.45 11.62 -11.52
CA GLN A 26 -3.04 10.40 -12.20
C GLN A 26 -3.31 9.12 -11.38
N PHE A 27 -3.43 9.22 -10.06
CA PHE A 27 -3.79 8.09 -9.20
C PHE A 27 -5.31 7.91 -9.04
N ILE A 28 -6.13 8.76 -9.65
CA ILE A 28 -7.58 8.77 -9.48
C ILE A 28 -8.24 8.64 -10.86
N SER A 29 -9.18 7.70 -11.00
CA SER A 29 -9.99 7.63 -12.21
C SER A 29 -10.98 8.78 -12.27
N ASN A 30 -11.33 9.25 -13.47
CA ASN A 30 -12.46 10.16 -13.68
C ASN A 30 -13.83 9.43 -13.74
N HIS A 31 -13.85 8.11 -13.51
CA HIS A 31 -15.04 7.26 -13.51
C HIS A 31 -15.90 7.32 -14.79
N SER A 32 -15.30 7.68 -15.93
CA SER A 32 -16.03 7.81 -17.21
C SER A 32 -15.85 6.63 -18.15
N SER A 33 -14.85 5.78 -17.91
CA SER A 33 -14.49 4.66 -18.79
C SER A 33 -13.60 3.64 -18.11
N LEU A 34 -13.59 2.41 -18.62
CA LEU A 34 -12.64 1.36 -18.21
C LEU A 34 -11.18 1.79 -18.43
N GLU A 35 -10.93 2.59 -19.47
CA GLU A 35 -9.60 3.12 -19.76
C GLU A 35 -9.10 4.04 -18.65
N SER A 36 -9.99 4.86 -18.07
CA SER A 36 -9.63 5.70 -16.93
C SER A 36 -9.24 4.89 -15.69
N LEU A 37 -9.98 3.81 -15.40
CA LEU A 37 -9.63 2.85 -14.33
C LEU A 37 -8.25 2.24 -14.56
N ARG A 38 -8.00 1.76 -15.79
CA ARG A 38 -6.72 1.13 -16.18
C ARG A 38 -5.55 2.11 -16.04
N LYS A 39 -5.71 3.37 -16.44
CA LYS A 39 -4.68 4.41 -16.26
C LYS A 39 -4.36 4.66 -14.80
N ALA A 40 -5.38 4.88 -13.95
CA ALA A 40 -5.16 5.08 -12.52
C ALA A 40 -4.41 3.88 -11.92
N ARG A 41 -4.85 2.66 -12.25
CA ARG A 41 -4.17 1.42 -11.83
C ARG A 41 -2.70 1.38 -12.20
N GLU A 42 -2.31 1.74 -13.42
CA GLU A 42 -0.90 1.72 -13.81
C GLU A 42 -0.05 2.70 -12.99
N HIS A 43 -0.62 3.81 -12.53
CA HIS A 43 0.07 4.68 -11.57
C HIS A 43 0.19 4.05 -10.19
N TRP A 44 -0.88 3.45 -9.64
CA TRP A 44 -0.80 2.70 -8.38
C TRP A 44 0.23 1.56 -8.43
N LYS A 45 0.42 0.95 -9.61
CA LYS A 45 1.44 -0.06 -9.83
C LYS A 45 2.87 0.41 -9.56
N THR A 46 3.11 1.71 -9.70
CA THR A 46 4.43 2.29 -9.41
C THR A 46 4.71 2.45 -7.92
N LEU A 47 3.69 2.42 -7.06
CA LEU A 47 3.85 2.58 -5.60
C LEU A 47 4.28 1.29 -4.91
N VAL A 48 4.01 0.11 -5.48
CA VAL A 48 4.38 -1.13 -4.82
C VAL A 48 5.56 -1.76 -5.57
N PRO A 49 6.68 -2.03 -4.89
CA PRO A 49 7.85 -2.63 -5.53
C PRO A 49 7.58 -4.08 -5.95
N PRO A 50 8.40 -4.63 -6.86
CA PRO A 50 8.46 -6.07 -7.09
C PRO A 50 8.47 -6.87 -5.77
N GLY A 51 7.69 -7.94 -5.71
CA GLY A 51 7.50 -8.73 -4.50
C GLY A 51 6.37 -8.28 -3.58
N GLN A 52 5.59 -7.26 -3.95
CA GLN A 52 4.40 -6.79 -3.22
C GLN A 52 4.67 -6.44 -1.74
N GLY A 53 5.87 -5.96 -1.43
CA GLY A 53 6.25 -5.62 -0.06
C GLY A 53 6.34 -6.83 0.88
N PHE A 54 6.37 -8.05 0.34
CA PHE A 54 6.77 -9.23 1.08
C PHE A 54 8.30 -9.31 1.09
N VAL A 55 8.87 -9.34 2.30
CA VAL A 55 10.31 -9.40 2.50
C VAL A 55 10.73 -10.78 2.99
N GLU A 56 11.88 -11.23 2.51
CA GLU A 56 12.59 -12.35 3.11
C GLU A 56 13.36 -11.82 4.32
N VAL A 57 13.36 -12.60 5.40
CA VAL A 57 13.99 -12.23 6.66
C VAL A 57 14.96 -13.33 7.03
N ASP A 58 16.23 -12.97 7.20
CA ASP A 58 17.25 -13.88 7.73
C ASP A 58 16.98 -14.14 9.23
N ASP A 59 16.72 -15.41 9.56
CA ASP A 59 16.43 -15.88 10.92
C ASP A 59 17.54 -15.49 11.92
N GLU A 60 18.81 -15.40 11.50
CA GLU A 60 19.90 -14.97 12.38
C GLU A 60 19.88 -13.47 12.65
N LEU A 61 19.47 -12.64 11.68
CA LEU A 61 19.36 -11.18 11.87
C LEU A 61 18.25 -10.80 12.85
N VAL A 62 17.19 -11.60 12.92
CA VAL A 62 16.04 -11.41 13.81
C VAL A 62 16.04 -12.32 15.03
N LYS A 63 17.13 -13.06 15.25
CA LYS A 63 17.30 -13.94 16.41
C LYS A 63 17.15 -13.16 17.72
N GLY A 64 16.28 -13.66 18.60
CA GLY A 64 15.97 -13.02 19.88
C GLY A 64 15.09 -11.77 19.78
N ARG A 65 14.58 -11.43 18.58
CA ARG A 65 13.62 -10.34 18.37
C ARG A 65 12.19 -10.89 18.37
N ALA A 66 11.25 -10.07 18.81
CA ALA A 66 9.83 -10.42 18.86
C ALA A 66 9.20 -10.35 17.46
N MET A 67 9.52 -11.33 16.61
CA MET A 67 8.97 -11.43 15.26
C MET A 67 7.55 -12.01 15.28
N PRO A 68 6.65 -11.56 14.40
CA PRO A 68 5.38 -12.23 14.17
C PRO A 68 5.57 -13.62 13.55
N LYS A 69 4.48 -14.37 13.45
CA LYS A 69 4.49 -15.67 12.75
C LYS A 69 4.76 -15.45 11.25
N ARG A 70 5.72 -16.17 10.69
CA ARG A 70 6.07 -16.13 9.26
C ARG A 70 4.94 -16.66 8.37
N ILE A 71 4.80 -16.08 7.18
CA ILE A 71 3.93 -16.60 6.12
C ILE A 71 4.71 -17.69 5.39
N THR A 72 4.12 -18.87 5.24
CA THR A 72 4.74 -20.02 4.58
C THR A 72 4.15 -20.19 3.19
N TRP A 73 4.99 -20.30 2.16
CA TRP A 73 4.52 -20.58 0.79
C TRP A 73 5.36 -21.65 0.12
N LYS A 74 4.71 -22.41 -0.77
CA LYS A 74 5.34 -23.48 -1.55
C LYS A 74 5.56 -22.98 -2.97
N GLN A 75 6.81 -22.74 -3.32
CA GLN A 75 7.18 -22.43 -4.69
C GLN A 75 7.44 -23.74 -5.45
N ASP A 76 6.50 -24.15 -6.31
CA ASP A 76 6.70 -25.22 -7.31
C ASP A 76 7.29 -26.54 -6.75
N GLY A 77 6.92 -26.94 -5.53
CA GLY A 77 7.39 -28.17 -4.88
C GLY A 77 8.85 -28.16 -4.40
N LYS A 78 9.52 -27.00 -4.41
CA LYS A 78 10.91 -26.83 -3.94
C LYS A 78 10.92 -25.97 -2.67
N GLU A 79 11.11 -26.65 -1.53
CA GLU A 79 11.26 -26.14 -0.16
C GLU A 79 10.24 -25.09 0.32
N ASP A 80 9.94 -25.10 1.62
CA ASP A 80 9.08 -24.08 2.21
C ASP A 80 9.87 -22.77 2.28
N LYS A 81 9.41 -21.74 1.56
CA LYS A 81 9.93 -20.39 1.71
C LYS A 81 9.07 -19.62 2.72
N TYR A 82 9.70 -18.65 3.37
CA TYR A 82 9.05 -17.82 4.37
C TYR A 82 9.17 -16.34 4.03
N MET A 83 8.12 -15.59 4.34
CA MET A 83 8.08 -14.15 4.10
C MET A 83 7.26 -13.42 5.14
N TYR A 84 7.45 -12.11 5.18
CA TYR A 84 6.73 -11.18 6.03
C TYR A 84 6.16 -10.04 5.18
N GLY A 85 4.89 -9.69 5.39
CA GLY A 85 4.27 -8.54 4.75
C GLY A 85 4.64 -7.24 5.47
N THR A 86 4.88 -6.18 4.71
CA THR A 86 5.12 -4.85 5.27
C THR A 86 3.85 -4.04 5.39
N ALA A 87 3.69 -3.34 6.52
CA ALA A 87 2.45 -2.63 6.85
C ALA A 87 2.07 -1.57 5.80
N ILE A 88 3.05 -0.79 5.32
CA ILE A 88 2.79 0.30 4.36
C ILE A 88 2.32 -0.20 2.99
N VAL A 89 2.86 -1.32 2.50
CA VAL A 89 2.38 -1.91 1.26
C VAL A 89 0.99 -2.53 1.45
N HIS A 90 0.71 -3.14 2.60
CA HIS A 90 -0.64 -3.61 2.94
C HIS A 90 -1.65 -2.45 2.99
N SER A 91 -1.27 -1.29 3.55
CA SER A 91 -2.10 -0.07 3.50
C SER A 91 -2.37 0.37 2.05
N ILE A 92 -1.34 0.46 1.19
CA ILE A 92 -1.51 0.86 -0.21
C ILE A 92 -2.42 -0.13 -0.96
N HIS A 93 -2.24 -1.43 -0.74
CA HIS A 93 -3.09 -2.48 -1.30
C HIS A 93 -4.55 -2.31 -0.87
N CYS A 94 -4.82 -2.14 0.43
CA CYS A 94 -6.18 -1.97 0.94
C CYS A 94 -6.85 -0.70 0.37
N LEU A 95 -6.13 0.42 0.31
CA LEU A 95 -6.66 1.67 -0.22
C LEU A 95 -6.98 1.57 -1.71
N TYR A 96 -6.08 0.97 -2.51
CA TYR A 96 -6.35 0.71 -3.92
C TYR A 96 -7.54 -0.23 -4.13
N SER A 97 -7.65 -1.29 -3.31
CA SER A 97 -8.78 -2.21 -3.37
C SER A 97 -10.11 -1.49 -3.14
N ILE A 98 -10.19 -0.60 -2.14
CA ILE A 98 -11.39 0.22 -1.90
C ILE A 98 -11.68 1.13 -3.10
N MET A 99 -10.66 1.81 -3.65
CA MET A 99 -10.82 2.66 -4.83
C MET A 99 -11.34 1.87 -6.03
N ALA A 100 -10.83 0.65 -6.26
CA ALA A 100 -11.26 -0.20 -7.36
C ALA A 100 -12.73 -0.67 -7.23
N GLU A 101 -13.24 -0.94 -6.01
CA GLU A 101 -14.68 -1.17 -5.82
C GLU A 101 -15.48 0.09 -6.13
N TYR A 102 -15.05 1.24 -5.59
CA TYR A 102 -15.74 2.50 -5.81
C TYR A 102 -15.83 2.84 -7.30
N ASP A 103 -14.73 2.67 -8.04
CA ASP A 103 -14.66 2.84 -9.48
C ASP A 103 -15.63 1.92 -10.24
N ALA A 104 -15.68 0.63 -9.87
CA ALA A 104 -16.58 -0.33 -10.48
C ALA A 104 -18.05 0.07 -10.26
N LEU A 105 -18.40 0.45 -9.03
CA LEU A 105 -19.74 0.91 -8.67
C LEU A 105 -20.12 2.20 -9.41
N ALA A 106 -19.20 3.17 -9.50
CA ALA A 106 -19.42 4.43 -10.20
C ALA A 106 -19.71 4.24 -11.70
N LEU A 107 -19.12 3.20 -12.31
CA LEU A 107 -19.36 2.81 -13.70
C LEU A 107 -20.56 1.88 -13.88
N GLY A 108 -21.28 1.52 -12.81
CA GLY A 108 -22.38 0.55 -12.88
C GLY A 108 -21.94 -0.86 -13.23
N LEU A 109 -20.65 -1.18 -13.05
CA LEU A 109 -20.13 -2.53 -13.20
C LEU A 109 -20.58 -3.37 -12.00
N LYS A 110 -20.68 -4.68 -12.19
CA LYS A 110 -20.80 -5.59 -11.04
C LYS A 110 -19.58 -5.39 -10.15
N SER A 111 -19.80 -5.41 -8.84
CA SER A 111 -18.71 -5.41 -7.87
C SER A 111 -17.71 -6.50 -8.23
N LEU A 112 -16.47 -6.29 -7.81
CA LEU A 112 -15.46 -7.31 -8.01
C LEU A 112 -15.92 -8.58 -7.28
N PRO A 113 -15.51 -9.77 -7.73
CA PRO A 113 -15.78 -11.02 -7.02
C PRO A 113 -14.93 -11.08 -5.74
N ARG A 114 -15.11 -10.10 -4.85
CA ARG A 114 -14.44 -9.98 -3.57
C ARG A 114 -15.43 -10.31 -2.47
N ASP A 115 -14.95 -11.09 -1.52
CA ASP A 115 -15.66 -11.33 -0.28
C ASP A 115 -15.82 -9.99 0.44
N THR A 116 -17.05 -9.67 0.88
CA THR A 116 -17.33 -8.46 1.66
C THR A 116 -16.45 -8.40 2.91
N LEU A 117 -16.08 -9.56 3.47
CA LEU A 117 -15.15 -9.64 4.60
C LEU A 117 -13.76 -9.05 4.29
N HIS A 118 -13.29 -9.15 3.05
CA HIS A 118 -12.00 -8.57 2.67
C HIS A 118 -12.08 -7.04 2.64
N MET A 119 -13.18 -6.47 2.12
CA MET A 119 -13.38 -5.01 2.14
C MET A 119 -13.55 -4.48 3.57
N ASP A 120 -14.27 -5.20 4.43
CA ASP A 120 -14.43 -4.83 5.85
C ASP A 120 -13.07 -4.76 6.56
N HIS A 121 -12.20 -5.74 6.32
CA HIS A 121 -10.82 -5.71 6.82
C HIS A 121 -10.01 -4.53 6.27
N CYS A 122 -10.13 -4.23 4.97
CA CYS A 122 -9.43 -3.10 4.37
C CYS A 122 -9.82 -1.78 5.03
N PHE A 123 -11.12 -1.56 5.27
CA PHE A 123 -11.60 -0.36 5.97
C PHE A 123 -11.04 -0.28 7.39
N ASP A 124 -11.09 -1.38 8.15
CA ASP A 124 -10.60 -1.38 9.52
C ASP A 124 -9.08 -1.17 9.60
N TYR A 125 -8.32 -1.84 8.72
CA TYR A 125 -6.87 -1.71 8.67
C TYR A 125 -6.41 -0.29 8.33
N ILE A 126 -7.02 0.34 7.31
CA ILE A 126 -6.70 1.72 6.94
C ILE A 126 -7.05 2.68 8.06
N ARG A 127 -8.22 2.54 8.68
CA ARG A 127 -8.63 3.36 9.83
C ARG A 127 -7.58 3.28 10.95
N GLN A 128 -7.14 2.09 11.31
CA GLN A 128 -6.13 1.90 12.34
C GLN A 128 -4.77 2.47 11.93
N SER A 129 -4.37 2.32 10.66
CA SER A 129 -3.12 2.88 10.12
C SER A 129 -3.10 4.42 10.20
N LEU A 130 -4.21 5.07 9.84
CA LEU A 130 -4.34 6.53 9.93
C LEU A 130 -4.30 7.02 11.39
N MET A 131 -4.99 6.34 12.30
CA MET A 131 -4.95 6.67 13.73
C MET A 131 -3.57 6.45 14.35
N CYS A 132 -2.84 5.42 13.89
CA CYS A 132 -1.47 5.15 14.30
C CYS A 132 -0.52 6.26 13.82
N ALA A 133 -0.65 6.70 12.56
CA ALA A 133 0.16 7.78 12.01
C ALA A 133 -0.15 9.14 12.66
N GLY A 134 -1.41 9.40 13.02
CA GLY A 134 -1.79 10.54 13.84
C GLY A 134 -1.31 11.89 13.30
N ASP A 135 -1.39 12.11 11.99
CA ASP A 135 -0.95 13.36 11.38
C ASP A 135 -1.78 14.54 11.92
N THR A 136 -1.10 15.53 12.49
CA THR A 136 -1.69 16.71 13.13
C THR A 136 -1.37 18.01 12.39
N SER A 137 -0.90 17.91 11.14
CA SER A 137 -0.64 19.05 10.27
C SER A 137 -1.92 19.89 10.10
N ILE A 138 -1.78 21.22 10.22
CA ILE A 138 -2.92 22.15 10.20
C ILE A 138 -3.05 22.75 8.80
N ALA A 139 -4.18 22.51 8.16
CA ALA A 139 -4.49 23.06 6.85
C ALA A 139 -5.17 24.43 6.90
N GLY A 140 -4.83 25.26 5.91
CA GLY A 140 -5.53 26.51 5.62
C GLY A 140 -6.54 26.36 4.48
N GLU A 141 -7.08 27.48 4.04
CA GLU A 141 -7.95 27.56 2.86
C GLU A 141 -7.17 27.21 1.58
N ASP A 142 -7.65 26.24 0.80
CA ASP A 142 -7.08 25.84 -0.50
C ASP A 142 -8.09 25.98 -1.67
N PHE A 143 -9.30 26.44 -1.36
CA PHE A 143 -10.30 26.95 -2.32
C PHE A 143 -11.20 28.01 -1.64
N PRO A 144 -11.87 28.90 -2.41
CA PRO A 144 -12.68 29.97 -1.81
C PRO A 144 -13.74 29.46 -0.83
N GLY A 145 -13.59 29.84 0.44
CA GLY A 145 -14.46 29.48 1.56
C GLY A 145 -14.22 28.10 2.17
N GLY A 146 -13.16 27.36 1.82
CA GLY A 146 -12.92 26.04 2.41
C GLY A 146 -11.55 25.39 2.10
N SER A 147 -11.43 24.13 2.50
CA SER A 147 -10.18 23.38 2.41
C SER A 147 -10.42 21.90 2.08
N TYR A 148 -9.67 21.37 1.11
CA TYR A 148 -9.45 19.95 0.90
C TYR A 148 -8.23 19.43 1.68
N GLN A 149 -7.58 20.32 2.44
CA GLN A 149 -6.37 20.06 3.23
C GLN A 149 -5.12 19.76 2.39
N PHE A 150 -5.05 20.28 1.16
CA PHE A 150 -3.85 20.26 0.33
C PHE A 150 -2.99 21.52 0.55
N GLU A 151 -1.80 21.53 -0.08
CA GLU A 151 -0.84 22.63 0.00
C GLU A 151 -0.29 22.87 1.43
N VAL A 152 -0.37 21.83 2.26
CA VAL A 152 0.17 21.79 3.62
C VAL A 152 1.44 20.97 3.64
N VAL A 153 2.40 21.38 4.46
CA VAL A 153 3.65 20.64 4.68
C VAL A 153 3.44 19.58 5.76
N HIS A 154 3.77 18.34 5.42
CA HIS A 154 3.72 17.18 6.30
C HIS A 154 5.14 16.66 6.58
N VAL A 155 5.31 16.00 7.73
CA VAL A 155 6.53 15.24 8.04
C VAL A 155 6.28 13.79 7.66
N CYS A 156 6.82 13.36 6.52
CA CYS A 156 6.63 12.00 6.02
C CYS A 156 7.92 11.19 6.17
N ARG A 157 7.80 9.87 6.30
CA ARG A 157 8.95 8.99 6.07
C ARG A 157 9.40 9.11 4.61
N ASN A 158 10.69 8.98 4.37
CA ASN A 158 11.25 9.04 3.04
C ASN A 158 10.80 7.81 2.24
N TRP A 159 9.82 8.04 1.36
CA TRP A 159 9.22 7.01 0.53
C TRP A 159 10.24 6.29 -0.35
N ASP A 160 11.22 7.01 -0.87
CA ASP A 160 12.19 6.44 -1.81
C ASP A 160 13.09 5.43 -1.08
N GLN A 161 13.51 5.74 0.15
CA GLN A 161 14.25 4.79 1.00
C GLN A 161 13.42 3.56 1.38
N ILE A 162 12.11 3.74 1.61
CA ILE A 162 11.19 2.62 1.88
C ILE A 162 11.10 1.73 0.64
N TYR A 163 10.86 2.33 -0.53
CA TYR A 163 10.71 1.61 -1.78
C TYR A 163 11.97 0.83 -2.13
N ASP A 164 13.13 1.49 -2.10
CA ASP A 164 14.43 0.88 -2.41
C ASP A 164 14.73 -0.28 -1.46
N TRP A 165 14.44 -0.13 -0.16
CA TRP A 165 14.65 -1.19 0.81
C TRP A 165 13.72 -2.38 0.55
N LEU A 166 12.44 -2.13 0.31
CA LEU A 166 11.45 -3.17 0.01
C LEU A 166 11.82 -3.94 -1.26
N ASP A 167 12.21 -3.24 -2.32
CA ASP A 167 12.66 -3.88 -3.56
C ASP A 167 13.90 -4.74 -3.30
N ALA A 168 14.92 -4.21 -2.63
CA ALA A 168 16.16 -4.94 -2.36
C ALA A 168 15.99 -6.18 -1.46
N ASN A 169 14.96 -6.21 -0.60
CA ASN A 169 14.74 -7.29 0.38
C ASN A 169 13.53 -8.17 0.05
N ARG A 170 13.00 -8.06 -1.15
CA ARG A 170 11.80 -8.80 -1.57
C ARG A 170 12.01 -10.31 -1.54
N ALA A 171 11.00 -11.04 -1.09
CA ALA A 171 11.04 -12.49 -1.00
C ALA A 171 10.94 -13.21 -2.37
N SER A 172 10.48 -12.50 -3.41
CA SER A 172 10.24 -13.08 -4.74
C SER A 172 9.96 -12.00 -5.78
N ASP A 173 10.42 -12.25 -7.02
CA ASP A 173 10.05 -11.46 -8.20
C ASP A 173 8.68 -11.85 -8.80
N LYS A 174 8.15 -13.04 -8.45
CA LYS A 174 6.90 -13.56 -9.03
C LYS A 174 5.66 -12.76 -8.61
N TRP A 175 5.74 -12.01 -7.51
CA TRP A 175 4.63 -11.23 -7.00
C TRP A 175 4.81 -9.79 -7.49
N GLN A 176 4.44 -9.50 -8.74
CA GLN A 176 4.22 -8.14 -9.22
C GLN A 176 2.72 -7.97 -9.43
N PHE A 177 2.06 -7.16 -8.59
CA PHE A 177 0.63 -6.82 -8.70
C PHE A 177 -0.32 -7.97 -9.09
N GLY A 178 -0.57 -8.87 -8.13
CA GLY A 178 -1.73 -9.77 -8.10
C GLY A 178 -2.03 -10.50 -9.41
N GLU A 179 -1.37 -11.64 -9.65
CA GLU A 179 -1.78 -12.57 -10.70
C GLU A 179 -3.23 -13.09 -10.48
N GLU A 180 -3.78 -13.00 -9.26
CA GLU A 180 -5.16 -13.43 -8.95
C GLU A 180 -6.10 -12.34 -8.42
N GLU A 181 -5.62 -11.33 -7.69
CA GLU A 181 -6.52 -10.40 -6.96
C GLU A 181 -6.61 -8.99 -7.55
N LEU A 182 -5.60 -8.59 -8.33
CA LEU A 182 -5.61 -7.36 -9.10
C LEU A 182 -5.72 -7.63 -10.59
N SER A 183 -5.45 -8.84 -11.08
CA SER A 183 -5.65 -9.26 -12.48
C SER A 183 -7.06 -9.10 -13.02
N TRP A 184 -8.04 -8.73 -12.19
CA TRP A 184 -9.31 -8.22 -12.68
C TRP A 184 -9.08 -6.95 -13.51
N VAL A 185 -9.18 -7.15 -14.83
CA VAL A 185 -9.41 -6.10 -15.80
C VAL A 185 -10.91 -6.19 -16.09
N PRO A 186 -11.65 -5.07 -16.04
CA PRO A 186 -13.04 -5.11 -16.45
C PRO A 186 -13.11 -5.67 -17.88
N PRO A 187 -14.01 -6.65 -18.15
CA PRO A 187 -14.14 -7.24 -19.48
C PRO A 187 -14.52 -6.17 -20.50
N ASP A 188 -14.06 -6.35 -21.74
CA ASP A 188 -14.37 -5.49 -22.88
C ASP A 188 -15.87 -5.46 -23.22
#